data_AF-A0A948S4A9-F1
#
_entry.id   AF-A0A948S4A9-F1
#
_cell.length_a   1.000
_cell.length_b   1.000
_cell.length_c   1.000
_cell.angle_alpha   90.00
_cell.angle_beta   90.00
_cell.angle_gamma   90.00
#
_symmetry.space_group_name_H-M   'P 1'
#
loop_
_entity.id
_entity.type
_entity.pdbx_description
1 polymer ?
#
loop_
_entity_poly.entity_id
_entity_poly.type
_entity_poly.pdbx_seq_one_letter_code
_entity_poly.pdbx_strand_id
1 'polypeptide(L)' 'DMGADWPGGFFCPCHGSKFDLAGRVFKGSPAPTNLIVPPHEYVGDNMLVIGKDAKGVA' A
#
# COMPACT_ATOMS: atom_id res chain seq x y z
N ASP A 1 19.44 5.57 -0.50
CA ASP A 1 18.72 6.83 -0.25
C ASP A 1 18.01 7.22 -1.54
N MET A 2 16.74 7.63 -1.49
CA MET A 2 15.98 8.05 -2.67
C MET A 2 16.20 9.53 -3.04
N GLY A 3 17.08 10.22 -2.30
CA GLY A 3 17.45 11.61 -2.54
C GLY A 3 16.49 12.58 -1.85
N ALA A 4 16.95 13.82 -1.67
CA ALA A 4 16.22 14.86 -0.94
C ALA A 4 14.87 15.25 -1.59
N ASP A 5 14.75 15.06 -2.90
CA ASP A 5 13.55 15.41 -3.67
C ASP A 5 12.49 14.29 -3.67
N TRP A 6 12.71 13.20 -2.94
CA TRP A 6 11.72 12.12 -2.85
C TRP A 6 10.51 12.58 -2.02
N PRO A 7 9.30 12.67 -2.60
CA PRO A 7 8.12 13.18 -1.90
C PRO A 7 7.59 12.22 -0.81
N GLY A 8 8.21 11.05 -0.62
CA GLY A 8 7.75 10.01 0.31
C GLY A 8 7.03 8.86 -0.40
N GLY A 9 6.82 7.78 0.34
CA GLY A 9 6.19 6.55 -0.15
C GLY A 9 7.04 5.31 0.10
N PHE A 10 6.85 4.29 -0.74
CA PHE A 10 7.45 2.97 -0.54
C PHE A 10 8.36 2.60 -1.72
N PHE A 11 9.42 1.85 -1.42
CA PHE A 11 10.40 1.40 -2.40
C PHE A 11 10.62 -0.11 -2.30
N CYS A 12 10.50 -0.81 -3.42
CA CYS A 12 10.81 -2.22 -3.51
C CYS A 12 12.26 -2.40 -4.01
N PRO A 13 13.20 -2.86 -3.16
CA PRO A 13 14.62 -2.96 -3.52
C PRO A 13 14.92 -4.07 -4.54
N CYS A 14 13.99 -5.00 -4.77
CA CYS A 14 14.20 -6.13 -5.68
C CYS A 14 14.34 -5.69 -7.14
N HIS A 15 13.46 -4.77 -7.59
CA HIS A 15 13.39 -4.33 -8.99
C HIS A 15 13.28 -2.80 -9.12
N GLY A 16 13.34 -2.07 -8.00
CA GLY A 16 13.32 -0.61 -8.00
C GLY A 16 11.94 0.03 -8.15
N SER A 17 10.85 -0.73 -7.99
CA SER A 17 9.49 -0.17 -8.06
C SER A 17 9.26 0.85 -6.95
N LYS A 18 8.62 1.96 -7.31
CA LYS A 18 8.28 3.06 -6.39
C LYS A 18 6.77 3.17 -6.26
N PHE A 19 6.32 3.46 -5.05
CA PHE A 19 4.92 3.72 -4.72
C PHE A 19 4.81 5.02 -3.95
N ASP A 20 3.71 5.74 -4.12
CA ASP A 20 3.42 6.91 -3.31
C ASP A 20 2.93 6.53 -1.90
N LEU A 21 2.62 7.53 -1.07
CA LEU A 21 2.12 7.32 0.29
C LEU A 21 0.76 6.61 0.37
N ALA A 22 -0.02 6.60 -0.71
CA ALA A 22 -1.27 5.85 -0.81
C ALA A 22 -1.07 4.42 -1.36
N GLY A 23 0.18 3.99 -1.58
CA GLY A 23 0.51 2.68 -2.13
C GLY A 23 0.25 2.56 -3.65
N ARG A 24 0.07 3.67 -4.36
CA ARG A 24 -0.11 3.67 -5.83
C ARG A 24 1.24 3.60 -6.51
N VAL A 25 1.36 2.77 -7.53
CA VAL A 25 2.60 2.60 -8.28
C VAL A 25 2.90 3.83 -9.13
N PHE A 26 4.14 4.32 -9.09
CA PHE A 26 4.57 5.38 -10.00
C PHE A 26 4.70 4.86 -11.43
N LYS A 27 4.19 5.62 -12.40
CA LYS A 27 4.29 5.30 -13.82
C LYS A 27 5.75 5.02 -14.22
N GLY A 28 5.96 3.92 -14.94
CA GLY A 28 7.29 3.47 -15.37
C GLY A 28 8.02 2.58 -14.36
N SER A 29 7.46 2.34 -13.17
CA SER A 29 7.96 1.30 -12.26
C SER A 29 7.66 -0.11 -12.81
N PRO A 30 8.49 -1.13 -12.51
CA PRO A 30 8.23 -2.51 -12.94
C PRO A 30 6.99 -3.17 -12.33
N ALA A 31 6.53 -2.70 -11.15
CA ALA A 31 5.33 -3.25 -10.53
C ALA A 31 4.09 -2.97 -11.41
N PRO A 32 3.28 -3.99 -11.74
CA PRO A 32 2.17 -3.84 -12.68
C PRO A 32 0.93 -3.19 -12.06
N THR A 33 0.82 -3.20 -10.72
CA THR A 33 -0.37 -2.76 -9.99
C THR A 33 0.01 -1.96 -8.75
N ASN A 34 -0.99 -1.27 -8.19
CA ASN A 34 -0.90 -0.67 -6.86
C ASN A 34 -0.79 -1.76 -5.77
N LEU A 35 -0.35 -1.37 -4.58
CA LEU A 35 -0.39 -2.23 -3.41
C LEU A 35 -1.85 -2.59 -3.07
N ILE A 36 -2.07 -3.86 -2.73
CA ILE A 36 -3.41 -4.35 -2.36
C ILE A 36 -3.79 -3.75 -1.01
N VAL A 37 -4.99 -3.18 -0.94
CA VAL A 37 -5.62 -2.84 0.33
C VAL A 37 -6.35 -4.09 0.82
N PRO A 38 -5.92 -4.71 1.93
CA PRO A 38 -6.57 -5.91 2.43
C PRO A 38 -7.98 -5.59 2.97
N PRO A 39 -8.89 -6.58 3.00
CA PRO A 39 -10.15 -6.46 3.74
C PRO A 39 -9.88 -6.02 5.18
N HIS A 40 -10.67 -5.09 5.70
CA HIS A 40 -10.51 -4.60 7.06
C HIS A 40 -11.80 -4.01 7.62
N GLU A 41 -11.91 -4.01 8.95
CA GLU A 41 -13.03 -3.41 9.69
C GLU A 41 -12.53 -2.74 10.97
N TYR A 42 -13.09 -1.58 11.30
CA TYR A 42 -12.86 -0.91 12.58
C TYR A 42 -13.73 -1.54 13.67
N VAL A 43 -13.12 -1.93 14.78
CA VAL A 43 -13.80 -2.44 15.98
C VAL A 43 -13.73 -1.35 17.04
N GLY A 44 -14.74 -0.49 17.06
CA GLY A 44 -14.71 0.76 17.83
C GLY A 44 -13.74 1.78 17.21
N ASP A 45 -13.31 2.78 17.99
CA ASP A 45 -12.62 3.95 17.45
C ASP A 45 -11.12 3.74 17.20
N ASN A 46 -10.49 2.81 17.93
CA ASN A 46 -9.04 2.71 18.02
C ASN A 46 -8.46 1.33 17.62
N MET A 47 -9.29 0.41 17.14
CA MET A 47 -8.85 -0.92 16.72
C MET A 47 -9.30 -1.21 15.29
N LEU A 48 -8.35 -1.64 14.46
CA LEU A 48 -8.59 -2.09 13.09
C LEU A 48 -8.23 -3.57 12.99
N VAL A 49 -9.16 -4.39 12.49
CA VAL A 49 -8.93 -5.82 12.24
C VAL A 49 -8.75 -6.05 10.76
N ILE A 50 -7.60 -6.62 10.38
CA ILE A 50 -7.30 -7.01 9.00
C ILE A 50 -7.86 -8.42 8.73
N GLY A 51 -8.45 -8.62 7.55
CA GLY A 51 -9.05 -9.89 7.11
C GLY A 51 -10.56 -10.01 7.38
N LYS A 52 -11.21 -8.95 7.89
CA LYS A 52 -12.65 -8.92 8.14
C LYS A 52 -13.34 -7.99 7.14
N ASP A 53 -14.45 -8.43 6.54
CA ASP A 53 -15.33 -7.60 5.72
C ASP A 53 -16.81 -7.78 6.10
N ALA A 54 -17.65 -6.81 5.75
CA ALA A 54 -19.09 -6.88 6.01
C ALA A 54 -19.82 -7.95 5.16
N LYS A 55 -19.13 -8.57 4.19
CA LYS A 55 -19.67 -9.61 3.32
C LYS A 55 -19.32 -11.02 3.75
N GLY A 56 -18.56 -11.19 4.84
CA GLY A 56 -18.19 -12.49 5.36
C GLY A 56 -17.21 -13.19 4.44
N VAL A 57 -15.92 -12.85 4.59
CA VAL A 57 -14.72 -13.63 4.24
C VAL A 57 -14.70 -14.17 2.81
N ALA A 58 -13.80 -13.62 1.99
CA ALA A 58 -13.36 -14.23 0.73
C ALA A 58 -12.70 -15.60 0.95
#